data_AF-A0A7S1IF13-F1
#
_entry.id   AF-A0A7S1IF13-F1
#
_cell.length_a   1.000
_cell.length_b   1.000
_cell.length_c   1.000
_cell.angle_alpha   90.00
_cell.angle_beta   90.00
_cell.angle_gamma   90.00
#
_symmetry.space_group_name_H-M   'P 1'
#
loop_
_entity.id
_entity.type
_entity.pdbx_description
1 polymer ?
#
loop_
_entity_poly.entity_id
_entity_poly.type
_entity_poly.pdbx_seq_one_letter_code
_entity_poly.pdbx_strand_id
1 'polypeptide(L)'
;FRRQPRTMRRLFMGLGCSAGLACAAWSADVQGRCNSLPRTLQWPECGPLRAGGYPQSVAELQELLLASKCTEYTSGGPFDCLNAAVELHGQERFFQDTLPFIIESAATAQSRFGKELSMLLESGQEVELTQAECACLLSAAFLCSWPGRKSAEDRGYCRESTALPSINLDSLFRSSYKPQSKPSHAKVVKVEMLLSYFSRMRERTAAQDKSINRTVKIRRHAAPPIDVLAKSRQRLADVQIHRWKESHLDAQTMLRVVGSVGTGILGGGALTRASGLGDL
;
A
#
# COMPACT_ATOMS: atom_id res chain seq x y z
N PHE A 1 -39.90 -4.42 -29.12
CA PHE A 1 -39.84 -3.86 -27.76
C PHE A 1 -38.39 -3.62 -27.37
N ARG A 2 -37.98 -2.35 -27.40
CA ARG A 2 -36.64 -1.90 -26.95
C ARG A 2 -36.54 -2.09 -25.44
N ARG A 3 -35.59 -2.90 -24.95
CA ARG A 3 -35.21 -2.90 -23.54
C ARG A 3 -34.26 -1.73 -23.32
N GLN A 4 -34.69 -0.77 -22.51
CA GLN A 4 -33.87 0.36 -22.06
C GLN A 4 -32.66 -0.14 -21.25
N PRO A 5 -31.50 0.52 -21.34
CA PRO A 5 -30.40 0.29 -20.42
C PRO A 5 -30.80 0.84 -19.05
N ARG A 6 -30.84 -0.03 -18.03
CA ARG A 6 -31.02 0.40 -16.63
C ARG A 6 -29.77 1.16 -16.20
N THR A 7 -29.95 2.45 -15.98
CA THR A 7 -28.99 3.39 -15.39
C THR A 7 -28.52 2.88 -14.03
N MET A 8 -27.19 2.80 -13.85
CA MET A 8 -26.55 2.59 -12.54
C MET A 8 -27.01 3.67 -11.56
N ARG A 9 -27.60 3.26 -10.44
CA ARG A 9 -27.83 4.17 -9.31
C ARG A 9 -26.50 4.45 -8.62
N ARG A 10 -26.11 5.72 -8.64
CA ARG A 10 -25.04 6.30 -7.81
C ARG A 10 -25.37 6.09 -6.33
N LEU A 11 -24.47 5.49 -5.59
CA LEU A 11 -24.46 5.56 -4.12
C LEU A 11 -23.62 6.78 -3.74
N PHE A 12 -24.26 7.75 -3.10
CA PHE A 12 -23.63 8.92 -2.49
C PHE A 12 -23.22 8.56 -1.06
N MET A 13 -22.02 8.96 -0.63
CA MET A 13 -21.74 9.25 0.78
C MET A 13 -21.75 10.77 0.95
N GLY A 14 -22.58 11.26 1.86
CA GLY A 14 -22.53 12.62 2.36
C GLY A 14 -21.91 12.60 3.76
N LEU A 15 -20.89 13.42 3.99
CA LEU A 15 -20.31 13.65 5.30
C LEU A 15 -20.81 14.98 5.85
N GLY A 16 -21.80 14.93 6.73
CA GLY A 16 -22.15 16.01 7.65
C GLY A 16 -21.31 15.89 8.93
N CYS A 17 -20.72 17.00 9.36
CA CYS A 17 -19.91 17.11 10.57
C CYS A 17 -20.68 16.74 11.85
N SER A 18 -20.08 15.89 12.69
CA SER A 18 -19.91 16.09 14.14
C SER A 18 -19.15 14.90 14.72
N ALA A 19 -18.22 15.19 15.64
CA ALA A 19 -17.41 14.29 16.47
C ALA A 19 -17.50 12.78 16.17
N GLY A 20 -16.45 12.23 15.55
CA GLY A 20 -16.25 10.79 15.40
C GLY A 20 -15.97 10.41 13.96
N LEU A 21 -14.71 10.09 13.65
CA LEU A 21 -14.36 9.26 12.50
C LEU A 21 -15.12 7.93 12.67
N ALA A 22 -16.24 7.80 11.97
CA ALA A 22 -16.98 6.56 11.86
C ALA A 22 -16.90 6.14 10.40
N CYS A 23 -16.05 5.15 10.13
CA CYS A 23 -16.06 4.39 8.89
C CYS A 23 -17.47 3.84 8.68
N ALA A 24 -18.16 4.30 7.63
CA ALA A 24 -19.30 3.56 7.10
C ALA A 24 -18.76 2.22 6.61
N ALA A 25 -19.24 1.15 7.23
CA ALA A 25 -18.93 -0.21 6.83
C ALA A 25 -19.32 -0.43 5.37
N TRP A 26 -18.54 -1.25 4.66
CA TRP A 26 -19.08 -2.07 3.59
C TRP A 26 -20.32 -2.76 4.16
N SER A 27 -21.53 -2.33 3.76
CA SER A 27 -22.74 -3.05 4.14
C SER A 27 -22.67 -4.41 3.47
N ALA A 28 -22.32 -5.41 4.27
CA ALA A 28 -22.54 -6.80 3.97
C ALA A 28 -24.04 -7.12 4.11
N ASP A 29 -24.89 -6.45 3.33
CA ASP A 29 -26.25 -6.94 3.03
C ASP A 29 -26.22 -7.81 1.77
N VAL A 30 -25.23 -8.71 1.72
CA VAL A 30 -25.25 -9.88 0.86
C VAL A 30 -24.91 -11.08 1.73
N GLN A 31 -25.82 -11.39 2.65
CA GLN A 31 -26.02 -12.80 3.03
C GLN A 31 -26.43 -13.55 1.76
N GLY A 32 -25.44 -14.09 1.05
CA GLY A 32 -25.63 -15.02 -0.06
C GLY A 32 -25.02 -14.56 -1.39
N ARG A 33 -23.85 -15.15 -1.71
CA ARG A 33 -23.14 -15.19 -3.01
C ARG A 33 -22.05 -14.13 -3.23
N CYS A 34 -20.89 -14.36 -2.63
CA CYS A 34 -19.60 -13.88 -3.15
C CYS A 34 -19.32 -14.54 -4.50
N ASN A 35 -19.52 -13.85 -5.63
CA ASN A 35 -19.01 -14.29 -6.93
C ASN A 35 -18.49 -13.16 -7.85
N SER A 36 -18.36 -11.92 -7.37
CA SER A 36 -17.72 -10.88 -8.17
C SER A 36 -17.07 -9.82 -7.29
N LEU A 37 -15.73 -9.82 -7.26
CA LEU A 37 -14.96 -8.68 -6.77
C LEU A 37 -15.27 -7.45 -7.65
N PRO A 38 -15.45 -6.26 -7.07
CA PRO A 38 -15.63 -5.04 -7.85
C PRO A 38 -14.40 -4.83 -8.74
N ARG A 39 -14.56 -4.49 -10.02
CA ARG A 39 -13.43 -4.37 -10.97
C ARG A 39 -12.63 -3.06 -10.81
N THR A 40 -13.16 -2.11 -10.06
CA THR A 40 -12.60 -0.77 -9.87
C THR A 40 -12.43 -0.44 -8.39
N LEU A 41 -11.33 0.25 -8.06
CA LEU A 41 -11.04 0.76 -6.73
C LEU A 41 -11.79 2.08 -6.51
N GLN A 42 -12.55 2.16 -5.43
CA GLN A 42 -13.15 3.42 -4.97
C GLN A 42 -12.19 4.13 -4.01
N TRP A 43 -12.09 5.44 -4.16
CA TRP A 43 -11.20 6.28 -3.36
C TRP A 43 -11.77 6.52 -1.96
N PRO A 44 -10.95 6.42 -0.91
CA PRO A 44 -11.37 6.91 0.39
C PRO A 44 -11.46 8.43 0.35
N GLU A 45 -12.60 8.98 0.77
CA GLU A 45 -12.73 10.41 1.03
C GLU A 45 -11.92 10.74 2.29
N CYS A 46 -10.67 11.15 2.11
CA CYS A 46 -9.93 11.80 3.18
C CYS A 46 -10.48 13.22 3.33
N GLY A 47 -11.52 13.37 4.15
CA GLY A 47 -12.03 14.68 4.54
C GLY A 47 -10.89 15.53 5.12
N PRO A 48 -10.87 16.85 4.87
CA PRO A 48 -9.79 17.67 5.34
C PRO A 48 -9.80 17.70 6.88
N LEU A 49 -8.63 17.43 7.48
CA LEU A 49 -8.31 17.72 8.88
C LEU A 49 -8.34 19.23 9.11
N ARG A 50 -9.53 19.85 9.09
CA ARG A 50 -9.66 21.31 8.94
C ARG A 50 -10.15 22.07 10.17
N ALA A 51 -10.24 21.43 11.34
CA ALA A 51 -10.62 22.13 12.56
C ALA A 51 -9.64 21.98 13.74
N GLY A 52 -8.76 20.98 13.75
CA GLY A 52 -7.93 20.64 14.93
C GLY A 52 -6.41 20.68 14.73
N GLY A 53 -5.91 21.06 13.54
CA GLY A 53 -4.50 20.96 13.20
C GLY A 53 -4.06 19.52 12.84
N TYR A 54 -2.78 19.37 12.51
CA TYR A 54 -2.15 18.07 12.27
C TYR A 54 -1.77 17.41 13.62
N PRO A 55 -1.78 16.06 13.72
CA PRO A 55 -1.25 15.38 14.89
C PRO A 55 0.16 15.86 15.23
N GLN A 56 0.44 16.12 16.50
CA GLN A 56 1.74 16.57 17.00
C GLN A 56 2.52 15.46 17.71
N SER A 57 1.90 14.30 17.89
CA SER A 57 2.50 13.14 18.55
C SER A 57 2.07 11.84 17.88
N VAL A 58 2.84 10.77 18.11
CA VAL A 58 2.51 9.43 17.58
C VAL A 58 1.25 8.89 18.23
N ALA A 59 0.98 9.29 19.48
CA ALA A 59 -0.25 8.95 20.19
C ALA A 59 -1.49 9.55 19.50
N GLU A 60 -1.47 10.85 19.19
CA GLU A 60 -2.56 11.51 18.44
C GLU A 60 -2.75 10.90 17.06
N LEU A 61 -1.65 10.62 16.35
CA LEU A 61 -1.71 9.97 15.04
C LEU A 61 -2.32 8.56 15.17
N GLN A 62 -1.94 7.80 16.19
CA GLN A 62 -2.52 6.48 16.45
C GLN A 62 -4.02 6.56 16.73
N GLU A 63 -4.47 7.50 17.55
CA GLU A 63 -5.89 7.71 17.83
C GLU A 63 -6.66 8.01 16.54
N LEU A 64 -6.12 8.89 15.70
CA LEU A 64 -6.71 9.22 14.40
C LEU A 64 -6.80 7.98 13.49
N LEU A 65 -5.72 7.20 13.39
CA LEU A 65 -5.67 6.01 12.54
C LEU A 65 -6.63 4.92 13.03
N LEU A 66 -6.74 4.71 14.35
CA LEU A 66 -7.69 3.74 14.92
C LEU A 66 -9.15 4.19 14.74
N ALA A 67 -9.41 5.50 14.82
CA ALA A 67 -10.75 6.04 14.60
C ALA A 67 -11.23 5.83 13.16
N SER A 68 -10.32 5.73 12.18
CA SER A 68 -10.69 5.42 10.78
C SER A 68 -11.40 4.07 10.60
N LYS A 69 -11.32 3.14 11.56
CA LYS A 69 -11.82 1.74 11.50
C LYS A 69 -11.39 0.92 10.26
N CYS A 70 -10.46 1.42 9.46
CA CYS A 70 -9.86 0.72 8.33
C CYS A 70 -8.59 -0.06 8.73
N THR A 71 -8.22 0.01 10.01
CA THR A 71 -7.21 -0.84 10.64
C THR A 71 -7.79 -2.21 11.01
N GLU A 72 -6.96 -3.24 11.03
CA GLU A 72 -7.29 -4.55 11.61
C GLU A 72 -7.71 -4.41 13.08
N TYR A 73 -7.12 -3.45 13.78
CA TYR A 73 -7.20 -3.33 15.24
C TYR A 73 -8.30 -2.37 15.68
N THR A 74 -9.13 -2.81 16.64
CA THR A 74 -10.19 -2.03 17.27
C THR A 74 -9.85 -1.56 18.69
N SER A 75 -8.77 -2.07 19.30
CA SER A 75 -8.30 -1.64 20.62
C SER A 75 -6.77 -1.77 20.80
N GLY A 76 -6.16 -0.74 21.38
CA GLY A 76 -5.23 -0.84 22.52
C GLY A 76 -3.72 -1.07 22.34
N GLY A 77 -3.22 -1.51 21.19
CA GLY A 77 -1.76 -1.72 21.03
C GLY A 77 -0.99 -0.42 20.69
N PRO A 78 0.15 -0.11 21.32
CA PRO A 78 0.96 1.04 20.93
C PRO A 78 1.53 0.84 19.52
N PHE A 79 1.62 1.91 18.73
CA PHE A 79 2.36 1.96 17.47
C PHE A 79 3.86 2.07 17.75
N ASP A 80 4.40 1.08 18.44
CA ASP A 80 5.77 1.02 18.94
C ASP A 80 6.83 1.08 17.82
N CYS A 81 6.58 0.39 16.70
CA CYS A 81 7.46 0.45 15.53
C CYS A 81 7.39 1.81 14.83
N LEU A 82 6.21 2.41 14.73
CA LEU A 82 6.08 3.76 14.16
C LEU A 82 6.77 4.79 15.06
N ASN A 83 6.59 4.69 16.37
CA ASN A 83 7.23 5.60 17.32
C ASN A 83 8.75 5.55 17.20
N ALA A 84 9.34 4.35 17.25
CA ALA A 84 10.78 4.17 17.08
C ALA A 84 11.28 4.66 15.70
N ALA A 85 10.49 4.47 14.63
CA ALA A 85 10.87 4.96 13.31
C ALA A 85 10.81 6.50 13.21
N VAL A 86 9.81 7.12 13.83
CA VAL A 86 9.68 8.58 13.90
C VAL A 86 10.82 9.20 14.72
N GLU A 87 11.25 8.54 15.81
CA GLU A 87 12.44 8.95 16.57
C GLU A 87 13.71 8.93 15.70
N LEU A 88 13.92 7.86 14.91
CA LEU A 88 15.06 7.76 13.99
C LEU A 88 15.01 8.76 12.84
N HIS A 89 13.81 9.02 12.30
CA HIS A 89 13.59 10.00 11.22
C HIS A 89 13.73 11.45 11.68
N GLY A 90 13.57 11.68 12.99
CA GLY A 90 13.50 12.99 13.63
C GLY A 90 12.04 13.41 13.84
N GLN A 91 11.60 13.47 15.10
CA GLN A 91 10.21 13.80 15.48
C GLN A 91 9.74 15.13 14.89
N GLU A 92 10.56 16.18 15.01
CA GLU A 92 10.22 17.51 14.50
C GLU A 92 9.98 17.51 12.98
N ARG A 93 10.94 16.93 12.22
CA ARG A 93 10.84 16.74 10.77
C ARG A 93 9.67 15.83 10.38
N PHE A 94 9.28 14.88 11.22
CA PHE A 94 8.12 14.07 10.94
C PHE A 94 6.83 14.89 11.05
N PHE A 95 6.57 15.52 12.20
CA PHE A 95 5.28 16.18 12.46
C PHE A 95 5.10 17.53 11.77
N GLN A 96 6.17 18.32 11.61
CA GLN A 96 6.06 19.64 10.96
C GLN A 96 6.04 19.54 9.42
N ASP A 97 6.65 18.49 8.87
CA ASP A 97 7.09 18.46 7.49
C ASP A 97 6.57 17.23 6.74
N THR A 98 6.89 16.03 7.23
CA THR A 98 6.64 14.77 6.52
C THR A 98 5.16 14.35 6.60
N LEU A 99 4.58 14.39 7.79
CA LEU A 99 3.19 13.98 8.05
C LEU A 99 2.18 14.90 7.34
N PRO A 100 2.32 16.24 7.37
CA PRO A 100 1.45 17.12 6.57
C PRO A 100 1.48 16.78 5.08
N PHE A 101 2.67 16.54 4.52
CA PHE A 101 2.80 16.13 3.13
C PHE A 101 2.09 14.79 2.84
N ILE A 102 2.19 13.81 3.73
CA ILE A 102 1.47 12.52 3.59
C ILE A 102 -0.05 12.76 3.57
N ILE A 103 -0.57 13.57 4.49
CA ILE A 103 -2.00 13.85 4.60
C ILE A 103 -2.51 14.59 3.36
N GLU A 104 -1.81 15.63 2.92
CA GLU A 104 -2.17 16.40 1.73
C GLU A 104 -2.08 15.55 0.45
N SER A 105 -1.07 14.68 0.36
CA SER A 105 -0.92 13.75 -0.76
C SER A 105 -2.08 12.74 -0.82
N ALA A 106 -2.54 12.24 0.33
CA ALA A 106 -3.71 11.35 0.38
C ALA A 106 -5.00 12.11 0.03
N ALA A 107 -5.19 13.34 0.54
CA ALA A 107 -6.36 14.16 0.27
C ALA A 107 -6.49 14.57 -1.21
N THR A 108 -5.36 14.70 -1.92
CA THR A 108 -5.34 15.03 -3.36
C THR A 108 -5.43 13.81 -4.27
N ALA A 109 -5.56 12.59 -3.73
CA ALA A 109 -5.67 11.38 -4.53
C ALA A 109 -6.83 11.49 -5.55
N GLN A 110 -8.05 11.81 -5.09
CA GLN A 110 -9.22 11.85 -5.95
C GLN A 110 -9.10 12.86 -7.11
N SER A 111 -8.44 14.00 -6.90
CA SER A 111 -8.24 15.00 -7.97
C SER A 111 -7.14 14.62 -8.95
N ARG A 112 -6.14 13.84 -8.50
CA ARG A 112 -5.06 13.34 -9.37
C ARG A 112 -5.50 12.16 -10.22
N PHE A 113 -6.30 11.27 -9.66
CA PHE A 113 -6.86 10.14 -10.38
C PHE A 113 -8.12 10.54 -11.13
N GLY A 114 -7.94 11.10 -12.33
CA GLY A 114 -9.07 11.51 -13.20
C GLY A 114 -9.95 10.34 -13.70
N LYS A 115 -9.60 9.09 -13.37
CA LYS A 115 -10.34 7.86 -13.70
C LYS A 115 -10.25 6.85 -12.55
N GLU A 116 -11.24 5.98 -12.43
CA GLU A 116 -11.18 4.84 -11.52
C GLU A 116 -9.97 3.95 -11.84
N LEU A 117 -9.22 3.53 -10.81
CA LEU A 117 -8.13 2.60 -10.98
C LEU A 117 -8.68 1.18 -11.17
N SER A 118 -8.32 0.57 -12.29
CA SER A 118 -8.67 -0.81 -12.60
C SER A 118 -7.74 -1.77 -11.86
N MET A 119 -8.29 -2.83 -11.28
CA MET A 119 -7.46 -3.90 -10.72
C MET A 119 -6.91 -4.79 -11.83
N LEU A 120 -5.65 -5.19 -11.70
CA LEU A 120 -4.98 -6.11 -12.62
C LEU A 120 -5.28 -7.56 -12.22
N LEU A 121 -6.45 -8.07 -12.64
CA LEU A 121 -6.93 -9.42 -12.34
C LEU A 121 -6.52 -10.45 -13.41
N GLU A 122 -6.38 -10.01 -14.65
CA GLU A 122 -6.18 -10.84 -15.84
C GLU A 122 -4.82 -10.55 -16.51
N SER A 123 -4.29 -11.54 -17.23
CA SER A 123 -3.05 -11.39 -18.00
C SER A 123 -3.22 -10.38 -19.14
N GLY A 124 -2.19 -9.59 -19.40
CA GLY A 124 -2.19 -8.55 -20.43
C GLY A 124 -2.76 -7.21 -19.95
N GLN A 125 -3.35 -7.15 -18.75
CA GLN A 125 -3.76 -5.88 -18.16
C GLN A 125 -2.55 -5.07 -17.69
N GLU A 126 -2.64 -3.77 -17.86
CA GLU A 126 -1.62 -2.81 -17.44
C GLU A 126 -2.25 -1.56 -16.84
N VAL A 127 -1.47 -0.89 -15.99
CA VAL A 127 -1.76 0.44 -15.47
C VAL A 127 -0.50 1.27 -15.53
N GLU A 128 -0.68 2.54 -15.87
CA GLU A 128 0.37 3.55 -15.86
C GLU A 128 0.02 4.62 -14.83
N LEU A 129 0.98 4.91 -13.96
CA LEU A 129 0.83 5.88 -12.89
C LEU A 129 2.08 6.75 -12.87
N THR A 130 1.94 8.04 -12.62
CA THR A 130 3.07 8.92 -12.30
C THR A 130 3.63 8.58 -10.90
N GLN A 131 4.88 8.95 -10.64
CA GLN A 131 5.44 8.81 -9.29
C GLN A 131 4.64 9.57 -8.23
N ALA A 132 4.07 10.73 -8.59
CA ALA A 132 3.19 11.49 -7.71
C ALA A 132 1.91 10.72 -7.38
N GLU A 133 1.28 10.07 -8.36
CA GLU A 133 0.13 9.20 -8.14
C GLU A 133 0.48 7.99 -7.26
N CYS A 134 1.64 7.36 -7.49
CA CYS A 134 2.13 6.31 -6.59
C CYS A 134 2.32 6.81 -5.15
N ALA A 135 2.82 8.04 -4.96
CA ALA A 135 2.95 8.64 -3.64
C ALA A 135 1.59 8.83 -2.97
N CYS A 136 0.56 9.30 -3.68
CA CYS A 136 -0.81 9.42 -3.16
C CYS A 136 -1.37 8.07 -2.68
N LEU A 137 -1.17 7.00 -3.48
CA LEU A 137 -1.59 5.64 -3.10
C LEU A 137 -0.90 5.17 -1.82
N LEU A 138 0.41 5.39 -1.72
CA LEU A 138 1.20 5.04 -0.54
C LEU A 138 0.84 5.89 0.68
N SER A 139 0.51 7.16 0.50
CA SER A 139 0.06 8.04 1.57
C SER A 139 -1.29 7.58 2.14
N ALA A 140 -2.23 7.20 1.29
CA ALA A 140 -3.49 6.59 1.71
C ALA A 140 -3.26 5.26 2.45
N ALA A 141 -2.31 4.44 1.98
CA ALA A 141 -1.91 3.21 2.66
C ALA A 141 -1.30 3.47 4.05
N PHE A 142 -0.43 4.47 4.16
CA PHE A 142 0.18 4.90 5.42
C PHE A 142 -0.86 5.39 6.43
N LEU A 143 -1.86 6.13 5.97
CA LEU A 143 -2.99 6.58 6.78
C LEU A 143 -4.03 5.48 7.02
N CYS A 144 -3.75 4.25 6.59
CA CYS A 144 -4.63 3.10 6.68
C CYS A 144 -6.04 3.39 6.16
N SER A 145 -6.19 4.19 5.11
CA SER A 145 -7.50 4.69 4.68
C SER A 145 -8.22 3.79 3.68
N TRP A 146 -7.62 2.67 3.24
CA TRP A 146 -8.26 1.78 2.28
C TRP A 146 -9.36 0.94 2.94
N PRO A 147 -10.64 1.15 2.59
CA PRO A 147 -11.75 0.44 3.23
C PRO A 147 -11.80 -1.02 2.79
N GLY A 148 -12.17 -1.93 3.70
CA GLY A 148 -12.28 -3.36 3.42
C GLY A 148 -10.95 -4.00 2.99
N ARG A 149 -9.82 -3.40 3.39
CA ARG A 149 -8.47 -3.90 3.10
C ARG A 149 -7.66 -4.03 4.39
N LYS A 150 -8.30 -4.57 5.42
CA LYS A 150 -7.64 -4.80 6.71
C LYS A 150 -6.58 -5.86 6.53
N SER A 151 -5.42 -5.61 7.11
CA SER A 151 -4.36 -6.62 7.18
C SER A 151 -4.93 -7.87 7.86
N ALA A 152 -4.74 -9.04 7.25
CA ALA A 152 -4.92 -10.30 7.95
C ALA A 152 -3.58 -10.68 8.59
N GLU A 153 -3.60 -10.79 9.92
CA GLU A 153 -2.49 -11.18 10.79
C GLU A 153 -1.47 -12.12 10.11
N ASP A 154 -0.20 -11.72 10.09
CA ASP A 154 1.01 -12.47 9.66
C ASP A 154 0.99 -13.18 8.29
N ARG A 155 -0.09 -13.04 7.49
CA ARG A 155 -0.22 -13.74 6.21
C ARG A 155 -0.07 -12.83 4.99
N GLY A 156 -0.08 -11.50 5.18
CA GLY A 156 0.13 -10.54 4.09
C GLY A 156 -1.04 -10.42 3.10
N TYR A 157 -2.17 -11.08 3.37
CA TYR A 157 -3.41 -10.98 2.59
C TYR A 157 -4.41 -10.06 3.28
N CYS A 158 -5.41 -9.61 2.54
CA CYS A 158 -6.53 -8.86 3.06
C CYS A 158 -7.52 -9.79 3.78
N ARG A 159 -8.03 -9.38 4.95
CA ARG A 159 -9.01 -10.17 5.73
C ARG A 159 -10.33 -10.35 4.98
N GLU A 160 -10.75 -9.33 4.26
CA GLU A 160 -11.98 -9.30 3.47
C GLU A 160 -11.85 -10.00 2.11
N SER A 161 -10.62 -10.22 1.61
CA SER A 161 -10.37 -10.93 0.35
C SER A 161 -8.98 -11.57 0.33
N THR A 162 -8.92 -12.90 0.45
CA THR A 162 -7.67 -13.67 0.32
C THR A 162 -7.05 -13.61 -1.08
N ALA A 163 -7.83 -13.21 -2.08
CA ALA A 163 -7.37 -13.04 -3.46
C ALA A 163 -6.57 -11.74 -3.68
N LEU A 164 -6.57 -10.82 -2.71
CA LEU A 164 -5.88 -9.54 -2.78
C LEU A 164 -4.92 -9.38 -1.60
N PRO A 165 -3.74 -8.77 -1.82
CA PRO A 165 -2.80 -8.49 -0.73
C PRO A 165 -3.39 -7.45 0.24
N SER A 166 -2.85 -7.37 1.46
CA SER A 166 -3.09 -6.17 2.28
C SER A 166 -2.43 -4.94 1.61
N ILE A 167 -2.95 -3.75 1.90
CA ILE A 167 -2.38 -2.47 1.43
C ILE A 167 -2.19 -1.48 2.57
N ASN A 168 -3.04 -1.49 3.60
CA ASN A 168 -2.86 -0.65 4.77
C ASN A 168 -1.58 -1.04 5.52
N LEU A 169 -0.88 -0.04 6.07
CA LEU A 169 0.41 -0.25 6.73
C LEU A 169 0.28 -0.51 8.24
N ASP A 170 -0.93 -0.80 8.72
CA ASP A 170 -1.25 -0.98 10.13
C ASP A 170 -0.41 -2.10 10.79
N SER A 171 -0.13 -3.17 10.04
CA SER A 171 0.71 -4.27 10.50
C SER A 171 2.21 -3.92 10.62
N LEU A 172 2.68 -2.86 9.96
CA LEU A 172 4.05 -2.36 10.08
C LEU A 172 4.26 -1.50 11.32
N PHE A 173 3.22 -0.81 11.78
CA PHE A 173 3.33 0.13 12.91
C PHE A 173 3.47 -0.57 14.26
N ARG A 174 3.32 -1.90 14.33
CA ARG A 174 3.35 -2.69 15.57
C ARG A 174 4.31 -3.88 15.51
N SER A 175 4.99 -4.21 16.60
CA SER A 175 5.92 -5.36 16.66
C SER A 175 5.21 -6.71 16.78
N SER A 176 4.32 -6.86 17.79
CA SER A 176 3.44 -8.02 17.99
C SER A 176 2.34 -7.68 19.00
N TYR A 177 1.28 -8.49 19.09
CA TYR A 177 0.19 -8.29 20.07
C TYR A 177 0.58 -8.65 21.51
N LYS A 178 1.79 -9.21 21.73
CA LYS A 178 2.24 -9.55 23.09
C LYS A 178 2.52 -8.25 23.84
N PRO A 179 1.81 -7.98 24.96
CA PRO A 179 2.12 -6.84 25.81
C PRO A 179 3.62 -6.89 26.17
N GLN A 180 4.31 -5.75 26.05
CA GLN A 180 5.74 -5.59 26.36
C GLN A 180 6.74 -6.17 25.34
N SER A 181 6.31 -6.58 24.14
CA SER A 181 7.28 -6.93 23.09
C SER A 181 8.08 -5.70 22.63
N LYS A 182 9.40 -5.85 22.46
CA LYS A 182 10.24 -4.78 21.91
C LYS A 182 9.86 -4.50 20.44
N PRO A 183 10.01 -3.26 19.96
CA PRO A 183 9.81 -2.92 18.56
C PRO A 183 10.61 -3.85 17.63
N SER A 184 9.95 -4.34 16.58
CA SER A 184 10.62 -5.20 15.60
C SER A 184 11.57 -4.34 14.79
N HIS A 185 12.88 -4.55 14.93
CA HIS A 185 13.90 -3.77 14.22
C HIS A 185 13.65 -3.75 12.71
N ALA A 186 13.26 -4.89 12.12
CA ALA A 186 12.93 -4.98 10.70
C ALA A 186 11.74 -4.08 10.31
N LYS A 187 10.68 -4.02 11.13
CA LYS A 187 9.53 -3.15 10.87
C LYS A 187 9.89 -1.68 11.06
N VAL A 188 10.66 -1.36 12.10
CA VAL A 188 11.16 0.01 12.35
C VAL A 188 11.93 0.54 11.15
N VAL A 189 12.92 -0.22 10.64
CA VAL A 189 13.71 0.19 9.47
C VAL A 189 12.83 0.35 8.22
N LYS A 190 11.85 -0.54 8.00
CA LYS A 190 10.92 -0.39 6.87
C LYS A 190 10.10 0.89 6.95
N VAL A 191 9.58 1.21 8.15
CA VAL A 191 8.81 2.44 8.34
C VAL A 191 9.71 3.65 8.14
N GLU A 192 10.93 3.65 8.68
CA GLU A 192 11.91 4.73 8.46
C GLU A 192 12.20 4.92 6.95
N MET A 193 12.44 3.85 6.21
CA MET A 193 12.62 3.93 4.75
C MET A 193 11.42 4.55 4.02
N LEU A 194 10.20 4.28 4.48
CA LEU A 194 8.99 4.89 3.94
C LEU A 194 8.91 6.39 4.29
N LEU A 195 9.26 6.78 5.52
CA LEU A 195 9.32 8.19 5.92
C LEU A 195 10.38 8.96 5.12
N SER A 196 11.54 8.35 4.90
CA SER A 196 12.60 8.85 4.02
C SER A 196 12.12 9.00 2.57
N TYR A 197 11.34 8.05 2.04
CA TYR A 197 10.70 8.17 0.73
C TYR A 197 9.74 9.38 0.65
N PHE A 198 8.84 9.53 1.63
CA PHE A 198 7.89 10.65 1.65
C PHE A 198 8.60 12.00 1.77
N SER A 199 9.64 12.09 2.61
CA SER A 199 10.45 13.31 2.75
C SER A 199 11.09 13.70 1.43
N ARG A 200 11.67 12.74 0.70
CA ARG A 200 12.25 12.99 -0.62
C ARG A 200 11.20 13.39 -1.66
N MET A 201 10.02 12.79 -1.62
CA MET A 201 8.91 13.17 -2.51
C MET A 201 8.42 14.60 -2.22
N ARG A 202 8.35 14.99 -0.95
CA ARG A 202 8.04 16.36 -0.53
C ARG A 202 9.08 17.34 -1.07
N GLU A 203 10.36 17.09 -0.84
CA GLU A 203 11.47 17.94 -1.31
C GLU A 203 11.42 18.13 -2.83
N ARG A 204 11.21 17.04 -3.58
CA ARG A 204 11.04 17.09 -5.04
C ARG A 204 9.82 17.89 -5.47
N THR A 205 8.71 17.75 -4.76
CA THR A 205 7.47 18.48 -5.06
C THR A 205 7.67 19.98 -4.81
N ALA A 206 8.29 20.35 -3.70
CA ALA A 206 8.64 21.74 -3.38
C ALA A 206 9.60 22.34 -4.41
N ALA A 207 10.59 21.56 -4.86
CA ALA A 207 11.53 21.95 -5.92
C ALA A 207 10.95 21.89 -7.34
N GLN A 208 9.68 21.50 -7.51
CA GLN A 208 9.04 21.31 -8.82
C GLN A 208 9.83 20.37 -9.75
N ASP A 209 10.46 19.35 -9.18
CA ASP A 209 11.26 18.38 -9.93
C ASP A 209 10.37 17.60 -10.92
N LYS A 210 10.72 17.67 -12.21
CA LYS A 210 10.00 16.96 -13.28
C LYS A 210 9.98 15.44 -13.08
N SER A 211 10.88 14.88 -12.27
CA SER A 211 10.94 13.44 -12.00
C SER A 211 9.66 12.92 -11.36
N ILE A 212 8.91 13.75 -10.61
CA ILE A 212 7.66 13.33 -9.94
C ILE A 212 6.56 12.93 -10.94
N ASN A 213 6.69 13.39 -12.19
CA ASN A 213 5.77 13.07 -13.29
C ASN A 213 6.27 11.89 -14.15
N ARG A 214 7.36 11.22 -13.77
CA ARG A 214 7.81 10.02 -14.49
C ARG A 214 6.78 8.92 -14.34
N THR A 215 6.50 8.24 -15.44
CA THR A 215 5.55 7.13 -15.50
C THR A 215 6.16 5.85 -14.95
N VAL A 216 5.39 5.16 -14.12
CA VAL A 216 5.59 3.81 -13.61
C VAL A 216 4.52 2.93 -14.27
N LYS A 217 4.98 1.94 -15.04
CA LYS A 217 4.12 0.99 -15.72
C LYS A 217 4.10 -0.33 -14.98
N ILE A 218 2.91 -0.79 -14.59
CA ILE A 218 2.70 -2.07 -13.93
C ILE A 218 1.87 -2.93 -14.87
N ARG A 219 2.35 -4.14 -15.16
CA ARG A 219 1.70 -5.07 -16.08
C ARG A 219 1.61 -6.47 -15.48
N ARG A 220 0.46 -7.11 -15.63
CA ARG A 220 0.26 -8.50 -15.24
C ARG A 220 0.48 -9.41 -16.44
N HIS A 221 1.36 -10.39 -16.28
CA HIS A 221 1.60 -11.44 -17.27
C HIS A 221 1.34 -12.81 -16.65
N ALA A 222 0.57 -13.65 -17.34
CA ALA A 222 0.54 -15.07 -17.05
C ALA A 222 1.79 -15.74 -17.62
N ALA A 223 2.31 -16.72 -16.89
CA ALA A 223 3.35 -17.60 -17.41
C ALA A 223 2.81 -18.37 -18.63
N PRO A 224 3.66 -18.64 -19.64
CA PRO A 224 3.26 -19.52 -20.74
C PRO A 224 2.89 -20.92 -20.21
N PRO A 225 1.97 -21.63 -20.86
CA PRO A 225 1.64 -23.00 -20.51
C PRO A 225 2.88 -23.90 -20.45
N ILE A 226 2.93 -24.81 -19.47
CA ILE A 226 4.10 -25.66 -19.23
C ILE A 226 4.42 -26.58 -20.41
N ASP A 227 3.42 -26.98 -21.19
CA ASP A 227 3.59 -27.80 -22.39
C ASP A 227 4.28 -27.03 -23.52
N VAL A 228 4.07 -25.72 -23.62
CA VAL A 228 4.81 -24.83 -24.53
C VAL A 228 6.28 -24.75 -24.10
N LEU A 229 6.54 -24.59 -22.81
CA LEU A 229 7.90 -24.57 -22.27
C LEU A 229 8.63 -25.90 -22.49
N ALA A 230 7.96 -27.04 -22.23
CA ALA A 230 8.53 -28.37 -22.38
C ALA A 230 8.89 -28.73 -23.84
N LYS A 231 8.17 -28.13 -24.81
CA LYS A 231 8.44 -28.33 -26.24
C LYS A 231 9.46 -27.34 -26.79
N SER A 232 9.92 -26.38 -26.00
CA SER A 232 10.90 -25.39 -26.46
C SER A 232 12.18 -26.09 -26.93
N ARG A 233 12.73 -25.57 -28.03
CA ARG A 233 14.03 -25.96 -28.60
C ARG A 233 15.00 -24.78 -28.67
N GLN A 234 14.65 -23.68 -27.98
CA GLN A 234 15.52 -22.51 -27.91
C GLN A 234 16.85 -22.91 -27.27
N ARG A 235 17.96 -22.43 -27.85
CA ARG A 235 19.28 -22.61 -27.28
C ARG A 235 19.37 -21.86 -25.95
N LEU A 236 20.11 -22.42 -25.01
CA LEU A 236 20.43 -21.73 -23.76
C LEU A 236 21.20 -20.45 -24.07
N ALA A 237 20.84 -19.37 -23.39
CA ALA A 237 21.55 -18.10 -23.47
C ALA A 237 22.79 -18.12 -22.57
N ASP A 238 23.68 -17.16 -22.78
CA ASP A 238 24.85 -16.96 -21.93
C ASP A 238 24.43 -16.65 -20.49
N VAL A 239 25.08 -17.30 -19.52
CA VAL A 239 24.82 -17.13 -18.09
C VAL A 239 26.05 -16.51 -17.44
N GLN A 240 25.87 -15.34 -16.84
CA GLN A 240 26.88 -14.69 -16.01
C GLN A 240 26.48 -14.81 -14.53
N ILE A 241 27.41 -15.23 -13.71
CA ILE A 241 27.22 -15.39 -12.26
C ILE A 241 28.14 -14.41 -11.55
N HIS A 242 27.53 -13.46 -10.84
CA HIS A 242 28.22 -12.42 -10.08
C HIS A 242 27.99 -12.60 -8.58
N ARG A 243 28.85 -12.02 -7.74
CA ARG A 243 28.55 -11.94 -6.30
C ARG A 243 27.43 -10.92 -6.08
N TRP A 244 26.56 -11.18 -5.11
CA TRP A 244 25.34 -10.39 -4.87
C TRP A 244 25.55 -8.88 -4.74
N LYS A 245 26.67 -8.42 -4.16
CA LYS A 245 26.93 -6.98 -3.97
C LYS A 245 27.26 -6.25 -5.28
N GLU A 246 27.83 -6.95 -6.25
CA GLU A 246 28.20 -6.41 -7.57
C GLU A 246 26.95 -6.33 -8.48
N SER A 247 26.00 -7.27 -8.31
CA SER A 247 24.83 -7.37 -9.18
C SER A 247 23.85 -6.20 -9.10
N HIS A 248 23.74 -5.47 -7.97
CA HIS A 248 22.75 -4.39 -7.85
C HIS A 248 23.12 -3.12 -8.63
N LEU A 249 24.41 -2.84 -8.78
CA LEU A 249 24.91 -1.70 -9.55
C LEU A 249 24.95 -2.04 -11.04
N ASP A 250 25.42 -3.23 -11.39
CA ASP A 250 25.56 -3.67 -12.78
C ASP A 250 24.21 -3.93 -13.45
N ALA A 251 23.19 -4.33 -12.68
CA ALA A 251 21.85 -4.63 -13.21
C ALA A 251 20.95 -3.39 -13.38
N GLN A 252 21.46 -2.14 -13.36
CA GLN A 252 20.64 -0.93 -13.53
C GLN A 252 19.91 -0.88 -14.88
N THR A 253 20.49 -1.48 -15.91
CA THR A 253 19.94 -1.54 -17.27
C THR A 253 19.31 -2.90 -17.59
N MET A 254 19.28 -3.83 -16.64
CA MET A 254 18.82 -5.21 -16.83
C MET A 254 17.42 -5.43 -16.23
N LEU A 255 16.73 -6.47 -16.72
CA LEU A 255 15.51 -6.95 -16.08
C LEU A 255 15.85 -7.53 -14.70
N ARG A 256 15.36 -6.90 -13.65
CA ARG A 256 15.55 -7.35 -12.27
C ARG A 256 14.41 -8.26 -11.85
N VAL A 257 14.76 -9.47 -11.42
CA VAL A 257 13.78 -10.44 -10.90
C VAL A 257 13.66 -10.26 -9.39
N VAL A 258 12.43 -10.11 -8.90
CA VAL A 258 12.12 -10.08 -7.47
C VAL A 258 11.41 -11.39 -7.12
N GLY A 259 11.88 -12.09 -6.08
CA GLY A 259 11.42 -13.46 -5.73
C GLY A 259 9.93 -13.58 -5.40
N SER A 260 9.27 -12.47 -5.06
CA SER A 260 7.81 -12.38 -4.94
C SER A 260 7.36 -10.92 -4.92
N VAL A 261 6.12 -10.64 -5.33
CA VAL A 261 5.50 -9.32 -5.15
C VAL A 261 4.88 -9.27 -3.76
N GLY A 262 5.43 -8.44 -2.87
CA GLY A 262 4.75 -7.97 -1.66
C GLY A 262 4.55 -8.98 -0.52
N THR A 263 5.00 -10.24 -0.63
CA THR A 263 4.81 -11.20 0.47
C THR A 263 5.67 -10.80 1.67
N GLY A 264 5.02 -10.39 2.76
CA GLY A 264 5.70 -10.03 4.01
C GLY A 264 6.32 -8.63 4.03
N ILE A 265 6.20 -7.82 2.96
CA ILE A 265 6.71 -6.43 2.95
C ILE A 265 5.99 -5.60 4.02
N LEU A 266 4.69 -5.83 4.22
CA LEU A 266 3.84 -5.21 5.23
C LEU A 266 3.94 -5.89 6.61
N GLY A 267 4.70 -6.97 6.74
CA GLY A 267 4.87 -7.73 7.98
C GLY A 267 6.34 -7.85 8.40
N GLY A 268 6.69 -8.93 9.12
CA GLY A 268 8.07 -9.18 9.57
C GLY A 268 9.06 -9.60 8.48
N GLY A 269 8.64 -9.78 7.22
CA GLY A 269 9.50 -10.28 6.15
C GLY A 269 10.54 -9.24 5.69
N ALA A 270 11.81 -9.45 6.00
CA ALA A 270 12.92 -8.55 5.61
C ALA A 270 13.78 -9.09 4.45
N LEU A 271 13.41 -10.24 3.88
CA LEU A 271 14.16 -10.92 2.84
C LEU A 271 13.26 -11.17 1.62
N THR A 272 13.81 -11.00 0.42
CA THR A 272 13.36 -11.78 -0.75
C THR A 272 13.72 -13.23 -0.47
N ARG A 273 12.88 -13.95 0.27
CA ARG A 273 13.00 -15.41 0.34
C ARG A 273 12.78 -15.91 -1.09
N ALA A 274 13.82 -16.44 -1.72
CA ALA A 274 13.64 -17.38 -2.81
C ALA A 274 12.91 -18.59 -2.21
N SER A 275 11.58 -18.57 -2.23
CA SER A 275 10.77 -19.71 -1.85
C SER A 275 11.02 -20.80 -2.89
N GLY A 276 11.95 -21.72 -2.61
CA GLY A 276 12.30 -22.80 -3.53
C GLY A 276 13.52 -23.65 -3.18
N LEU A 277 14.42 -23.20 -2.29
CA LEU A 277 15.49 -24.06 -1.79
C LEU A 277 15.23 -24.32 -0.30
N GLY A 278 14.45 -25.37 -0.05
CA GLY A 278 14.51 -26.06 1.24
C GLY A 278 15.92 -26.59 1.45
N ASP A 279 16.31 -26.67 2.71
CA ASP A 279 17.60 -27.15 3.17
C ASP A 279 18.03 -28.42 2.42
N LEU A 280 19.12 -28.30 1.66
CA LEU A 280 20.01 -29.39 1.26
C LEU A 280 21.37 -29.11 1.89
#